data_AF-A0AAN8XLN3-F1
#
_entry.id   AF-A0AAN8XLN3-F1
#
_cell.length_a   1.000
_cell.length_b   1.000
_cell.length_c   1.000
_cell.angle_alpha   90.00
_cell.angle_beta   90.00
_cell.angle_gamma   90.00
#
_symmetry.space_group_name_H-M   'P 1'
#
loop_
_entity.id
_entity.type
_entity.pdbx_description
1 polymer ?
#
loop_
_entity_poly.entity_id
_entity_poly.type
_entity_poly.pdbx_seq_one_letter_code
_entity_poly.pdbx_strand_id
1 'polypeptide(L)'
;ATVIDMVGDEVTVRYEGEWCADTRVGITGVRLAPPPGPPPVEYSEGAEVEVYDQLMQAPYRAYWKATVKMSKGDFHVVEFSGVSLSGGENIFPSEKVRPRNTNPPITSKTFTKFEIEVPEDIRD
;
A
#
# COMPACT_ATOMS: atom_id res chain seq x y z
N ALA A 1 -5.13 1.59 -5.09
CA ALA A 1 -4.85 2.76 -5.96
C ALA A 1 -4.25 2.29 -7.27
N THR A 2 -4.61 2.93 -8.38
CA THR A 2 -4.28 2.50 -9.75
C THR A 2 -3.55 3.62 -10.47
N VAL A 3 -2.51 3.29 -11.23
CA VAL A 3 -1.79 4.27 -12.07
C VAL A 3 -2.63 4.59 -13.30
N ILE A 4 -2.89 5.88 -13.54
CA ILE A 4 -3.68 6.38 -14.66
C ILE A 4 -2.78 6.92 -15.78
N ASP A 5 -1.74 7.67 -15.41
CA ASP A 5 -0.79 8.24 -16.37
C ASP A 5 0.59 8.40 -15.72
N MET A 6 1.61 8.53 -16.56
CA MET A 6 2.99 8.78 -16.15
C MET A 6 3.56 9.89 -17.04
N VAL A 7 4.11 10.92 -16.39
CA VAL A 7 4.74 12.06 -17.08
C VAL A 7 6.05 12.38 -16.36
N GLY A 8 7.18 12.10 -17.02
CA GLY A 8 8.50 12.26 -16.41
C GLY A 8 8.66 11.38 -15.16
N ASP A 9 9.04 12.00 -14.04
CA ASP A 9 9.24 11.34 -12.74
C ASP A 9 8.01 11.41 -11.82
N GLU A 10 6.83 11.70 -12.39
CA GLU A 10 5.57 11.70 -11.67
C GLU A 10 4.57 10.70 -12.26
N VAL A 11 3.75 10.13 -11.38
CA VAL A 11 2.62 9.29 -11.75
C VAL A 11 1.32 9.89 -11.23
N THR A 12 0.31 9.87 -12.08
CA THR A 12 -1.07 10.18 -11.69
C THR A 12 -1.71 8.90 -11.19
N VAL A 13 -2.17 8.92 -9.94
CA VAL A 13 -2.84 7.78 -9.31
C VAL A 13 -4.30 8.10 -8.99
N ARG A 14 -5.15 7.10 -9.18
CA ARG A 14 -6.55 7.10 -8.74
C ARG A 14 -6.71 6.18 -7.54
N TYR A 15 -7.35 6.69 -6.49
CA TYR A 15 -7.60 5.90 -5.29
C TYR A 15 -8.90 5.11 -5.41
N GLU A 16 -8.95 3.96 -4.72
CA GLU A 16 -10.15 3.14 -4.67
C GLU A 16 -11.24 3.86 -3.86
N GLY A 17 -12.48 3.77 -4.34
CA GLY A 17 -13.63 4.41 -3.68
C GLY A 17 -13.72 5.92 -3.88
N GLU A 18 -12.88 6.51 -4.72
CA GLU A 18 -12.95 7.93 -5.14
C GLU A 18 -13.07 8.93 -3.98
N TRP A 19 -12.52 8.59 -2.82
CA TRP A 19 -12.57 9.44 -1.62
C TRP A 19 -11.76 10.73 -1.76
N CYS A 20 -10.87 10.81 -2.77
CA CYS A 20 -10.23 12.03 -3.21
C CYS A 20 -10.04 12.04 -4.73
N ALA A 21 -9.71 13.21 -5.26
CA ALA A 21 -9.36 13.39 -6.66
C ALA A 21 -8.07 12.66 -7.04
N ASP A 22 -7.90 12.42 -8.35
CA ASP A 22 -6.67 11.90 -8.93
C ASP A 22 -5.49 12.79 -8.52
N THR A 23 -4.43 12.17 -8.02
CA THR A 23 -3.30 12.88 -7.43
C THR A 23 -2.03 12.56 -8.20
N ARG A 24 -1.22 13.59 -8.46
CA ARG A 24 0.15 13.43 -8.98
C ARG A 24 1.11 13.21 -7.82
N VAL A 25 1.90 12.15 -7.89
CA VAL A 25 2.89 11.80 -6.88
C VAL A 25 4.21 11.46 -7.56
N GLY A 26 5.33 11.81 -6.92
CA GLY A 26 6.65 11.44 -7.42
C GLY A 26 6.87 9.93 -7.38
N ILE A 27 7.61 9.38 -8.35
CA ILE A 27 7.91 7.94 -8.46
C ILE A 27 8.60 7.37 -7.21
N THR A 28 9.32 8.18 -6.46
CA THR A 28 9.98 7.79 -5.19
C THR A 28 8.98 7.47 -4.07
N GLY A 29 7.75 8.00 -4.16
CA GLY A 29 6.67 7.75 -3.21
C GLY A 29 5.78 6.56 -3.57
N VAL A 30 6.04 5.90 -4.70
CA VAL A 30 5.18 4.83 -5.23
C VAL A 30 5.98 3.53 -5.31
N ARG A 31 5.38 2.42 -4.86
CA ARG A 31 5.96 1.08 -4.97
C ARG A 31 4.88 0.09 -5.37
N LEU A 32 5.28 -1.01 -6.02
CA LEU A 32 4.36 -2.08 -6.39
C LEU A 32 3.86 -2.83 -5.15
N ALA A 33 2.66 -3.38 -5.23
CA ALA A 33 2.12 -4.29 -4.23
C ALA A 33 3.05 -5.52 -4.08
N PRO A 34 3.17 -6.09 -2.86
CA PRO A 34 3.95 -7.33 -2.69
C PRO A 34 3.33 -8.44 -3.55
N PRO A 35 4.14 -9.41 -4.02
CA PRO A 35 3.62 -10.56 -4.75
C PRO A 35 2.62 -11.33 -3.89
N PRO A 36 1.59 -11.96 -4.50
CA PRO A 36 0.72 -12.85 -3.77
C PRO A 36 1.55 -14.00 -3.19
N GLY A 37 1.45 -14.18 -1.88
CA GLY A 37 2.12 -15.23 -1.16
C GLY A 37 1.22 -15.74 -0.05
N PRO A 38 1.45 -16.97 0.46
CA PRO A 38 0.73 -17.44 1.62
C PRO A 38 0.96 -16.46 2.78
N PRO A 39 -0.08 -16.13 3.58
CA PRO A 39 0.13 -15.37 4.79
C PRO A 39 1.13 -16.15 5.68
N PRO A 40 2.11 -15.47 6.29
CA PRO A 40 2.95 -16.10 7.29
C PRO A 40 2.08 -16.65 8.41
N VAL A 41 2.30 -17.93 8.74
CA VAL A 41 1.52 -18.62 9.77
C VAL A 41 1.83 -18.06 11.16
N GLU A 42 3.07 -17.61 11.37
CA GLU A 42 3.49 -16.98 12.63
C GLU A 42 4.50 -15.86 12.39
N TYR A 43 4.38 -14.77 13.14
CA TYR A 43 5.36 -13.69 13.19
C TYR A 43 6.11 -13.72 14.52
N SER A 44 7.44 -13.69 14.45
CA SER A 44 8.30 -13.55 15.63
C SER A 44 8.17 -12.16 16.26
N GLU A 45 8.43 -12.08 17.57
CA GLU A 45 8.58 -10.79 18.24
C GLU A 45 9.70 -9.97 17.56
N GLY A 46 9.42 -8.70 17.30
CA GLY A 46 10.31 -7.81 16.56
C GLY A 46 10.17 -7.87 15.03
N ALA A 47 9.34 -8.75 14.47
CA ALA A 47 9.12 -8.80 13.02
C ALA A 47 8.49 -7.50 12.48
N GLU A 48 9.03 -6.98 11.38
CA GLU A 48 8.44 -5.83 10.66
C GLU A 48 7.27 -6.28 9.78
N VAL A 49 6.10 -5.70 10.02
CA VAL A 49 4.84 -6.03 9.33
C VAL A 49 4.14 -4.77 8.83
N GLU A 50 3.14 -4.98 7.99
CA GLU A 50 2.19 -3.95 7.58
C GLU A 50 0.77 -4.40 7.92
N VAL A 51 0.02 -3.51 8.58
CA VAL A 51 -1.38 -3.76 8.98
C VAL A 51 -2.32 -2.99 8.07
N TYR A 52 -3.31 -3.68 7.49
CA TYR A 52 -4.35 -3.06 6.68
C TYR A 52 -5.55 -2.66 7.53
N ASP A 53 -5.67 -1.37 7.85
CA ASP A 53 -6.83 -0.84 8.57
C ASP A 53 -7.05 0.66 8.32
N GLN A 54 -8.19 1.16 8.79
CA GLN A 54 -8.51 2.58 8.85
C GLN A 54 -8.13 3.10 10.24
N LEU A 55 -6.90 3.56 10.38
CA LEU A 55 -6.37 4.09 11.64
C LEU A 55 -6.38 5.62 11.62
N MET A 56 -6.27 6.22 12.81
CA MET A 56 -6.06 7.66 12.98
C MET A 56 -7.12 8.54 12.29
N GLN A 57 -8.37 8.07 12.23
CA GLN A 57 -9.48 8.76 11.56
C GLN A 57 -9.25 9.05 10.07
N ALA A 58 -8.33 8.31 9.43
CA ALA A 58 -8.10 8.44 7.99
C ALA A 58 -9.40 8.15 7.22
N PRO A 59 -9.70 8.86 6.11
CA PRO A 59 -10.89 8.61 5.29
C PRO A 59 -10.77 7.35 4.42
N TYR A 60 -9.66 6.60 4.55
CA TYR A 60 -9.33 5.43 3.75
C TYR A 60 -8.67 4.36 4.61
N ARG A 61 -8.68 3.12 4.11
CA ARG A 61 -7.86 2.02 4.63
C ARG A 61 -6.50 2.00 3.95
N ALA A 62 -5.45 1.77 4.71
CA ALA A 62 -4.09 1.72 4.20
C ALA A 62 -3.26 0.66 4.93
N TYR A 63 -2.09 0.36 4.36
CA TYR A 63 -1.07 -0.48 4.99
C TYR A 63 -0.17 0.39 5.87
N TRP A 64 -0.24 0.17 7.18
CA TRP A 64 0.50 0.90 8.20
C TRP A 64 1.69 0.08 8.69
N LYS A 65 2.89 0.69 8.74
CA LYS A 65 4.10 0.00 9.21
C LYS A 65 4.05 -0.21 10.71
N ALA A 66 4.30 -1.44 11.14
CA ALA A 66 4.31 -1.81 12.54
C ALA A 66 5.36 -2.89 12.84
N THR A 67 5.63 -3.09 14.13
CA THR A 67 6.49 -4.14 14.65
C THR A 67 5.67 -5.08 15.53
N VAL A 68 5.82 -6.39 15.35
CA VAL A 68 5.13 -7.39 16.17
C VAL A 68 5.71 -7.40 17.58
N LYS A 69 4.84 -7.30 18.60
CA LYS A 69 5.20 -7.46 20.02
C LYS A 69 4.85 -8.86 20.53
N MET A 70 3.75 -9.42 20.07
CA MET A 70 3.30 -10.75 20.47
C MET A 70 2.40 -11.33 19.39
N SER A 71 2.56 -12.62 19.11
CA SER A 71 1.61 -13.39 18.31
C SER A 71 1.02 -14.48 19.19
N LYS A 72 -0.31 -14.68 19.13
CA LYS A 72 -0.99 -15.77 19.83
C LYS A 72 -2.17 -16.27 19.00
N GLY A 73 -2.03 -17.48 18.43
CA GLY A 73 -2.99 -17.99 17.46
C GLY A 73 -3.08 -17.03 16.26
N ASP A 74 -4.31 -16.75 15.82
CA ASP A 74 -4.58 -15.88 14.67
C ASP A 74 -4.61 -14.38 15.02
N PHE A 75 -4.03 -13.97 16.14
CA PHE A 75 -4.00 -12.58 16.60
C PHE A 75 -2.56 -12.09 16.85
N HIS A 76 -2.30 -10.86 16.42
CA HIS A 76 -1.01 -10.19 16.54
C HIS A 76 -1.16 -8.86 17.27
N VAL A 77 -0.41 -8.72 18.36
CA VAL A 77 -0.20 -7.44 19.05
C VAL A 77 0.94 -6.73 18.36
N VAL A 78 0.71 -5.50 17.88
CA VAL A 78 1.69 -4.72 17.12
C VAL A 78 1.99 -3.36 17.77
N GLU A 79 3.07 -2.73 17.35
CA GLU A 79 3.41 -1.35 17.68
C GLU A 79 3.66 -0.56 16.39
N PHE A 80 2.93 0.53 16.19
CA PHE A 80 3.08 1.37 15.00
C PHE A 80 4.28 2.31 15.15
N SER A 81 5.00 2.52 14.04
CA SER A 81 6.16 3.43 14.04
C SER A 81 5.72 4.88 14.24
N GLY A 82 6.14 5.50 15.35
CA GLY A 82 5.90 6.92 15.63
C GLY A 82 4.48 7.27 16.08
N VAL A 83 3.66 6.28 16.45
CA VAL A 83 2.28 6.49 16.91
C VAL A 83 1.99 5.58 18.10
N SER A 84 1.52 6.16 19.21
CA SER A 84 0.95 5.43 20.33
C SER A 84 -0.57 5.43 20.22
N LEU A 85 -1.16 4.27 19.93
CA LEU A 85 -2.62 4.09 19.99
C LEU A 85 -3.07 3.90 21.45
N SER A 86 -4.23 4.46 21.79
CA SER A 86 -4.79 4.37 23.14
C SER A 86 -5.77 3.20 23.22
N GLY A 87 -5.55 2.27 24.16
CA GLY A 87 -6.55 1.26 24.55
C GLY A 87 -6.79 0.12 23.56
N GLY A 88 -5.93 -0.92 23.57
CA GLY A 88 -6.22 -2.23 22.94
C GLY A 88 -6.36 -2.26 21.41
N GLU A 89 -6.33 -1.10 20.73
CA GLU A 89 -6.39 -0.93 19.27
C GLU A 89 -5.16 -1.45 18.52
N ASN A 90 -4.30 -2.21 19.21
CA ASN A 90 -3.06 -2.75 18.68
C ASN A 90 -3.11 -4.27 18.47
N ILE A 91 -4.28 -4.90 18.60
CA ILE A 91 -4.49 -6.33 18.38
C ILE A 91 -5.22 -6.51 17.05
N PHE A 92 -4.58 -7.19 16.10
CA PHE A 92 -5.15 -7.42 14.77
C PHE A 92 -5.20 -8.91 14.43
N PRO A 93 -6.25 -9.38 13.73
CA PRO A 93 -6.30 -10.74 13.21
C PRO A 93 -5.28 -10.91 12.06
N SER A 94 -4.80 -12.13 11.84
CA SER A 94 -3.79 -12.45 10.82
C SER A 94 -4.18 -12.00 9.40
N GLU A 95 -5.48 -12.01 9.06
CA GLU A 95 -5.98 -11.55 7.75
C GLU A 95 -5.68 -10.06 7.45
N LYS A 96 -5.48 -9.24 8.48
CA LYS A 96 -5.13 -7.82 8.35
C LYS A 96 -3.63 -7.57 8.35
N VAL A 97 -2.80 -8.57 8.65
CA VAL A 97 -1.36 -8.41 8.86
C VAL A 97 -0.61 -9.12 7.74
N ARG A 98 0.31 -8.42 7.09
CA ARG A 98 1.22 -8.99 6.09
C ARG A 98 2.68 -8.69 6.42
N PRO A 99 3.64 -9.46 5.87
CA PRO A 99 5.04 -9.05 5.88
C PRO A 99 5.21 -7.63 5.32
N ARG A 100 6.17 -6.90 5.87
CA ARG A 100 6.53 -5.60 5.31
C ARG A 100 6.87 -5.73 3.82
N ASN A 101 6.29 -4.85 3.00
CA ASN A 101 6.56 -4.82 1.57
C ASN A 101 7.98 -4.29 1.31
N THR A 102 8.83 -5.14 0.73
CA THR A 102 10.24 -4.87 0.41
C THR A 102 10.46 -4.36 -1.01
N ASN A 103 9.41 -4.22 -1.81
CA ASN A 103 9.54 -3.65 -3.15
C ASN A 103 10.12 -2.24 -3.07
N PRO A 104 11.15 -1.93 -3.88
CA PRO A 104 11.68 -0.59 -3.98
C PRO A 104 10.64 0.35 -4.61
N PRO A 105 10.84 1.67 -4.50
CA PRO A 105 10.08 2.62 -5.29
C PRO A 105 10.17 2.31 -6.79
N ILE A 106 9.13 2.66 -7.54
CA ILE A 106 9.11 2.54 -8.99
C ILE A 106 10.14 3.48 -9.61
N THR A 107 10.52 3.18 -10.85
CA THR A 107 11.46 3.98 -11.64
C THR A 107 10.82 4.40 -12.95
N SER A 108 11.45 5.31 -13.68
CA SER A 108 11.04 5.69 -15.04
C SER A 108 11.02 4.51 -16.03
N LYS A 109 11.65 3.38 -15.68
CA LYS A 109 11.65 2.14 -16.47
C LYS A 109 10.56 1.15 -16.06
N THR A 110 9.78 1.43 -15.02
CA THR A 110 8.75 0.52 -14.51
C THR A 110 7.53 0.45 -15.42
N PHE A 111 7.18 1.56 -16.08
CA PHE A 111 6.06 1.64 -17.01
C PHE A 111 6.56 2.05 -18.40
N THR A 112 5.87 1.61 -19.45
CA THR A 112 6.15 2.03 -20.83
C THR A 112 4.87 2.56 -21.44
N LYS A 113 4.89 3.82 -21.86
CA LYS A 113 3.77 4.48 -22.54
C LYS A 113 3.98 4.37 -24.05
N PHE A 114 2.95 3.91 -24.76
CA PHE A 114 2.90 3.88 -26.22
C PHE A 114 1.77 4.77 -26.67
N GLU A 115 2.04 5.66 -27.62
CA GLU A 115 1.02 6.51 -28.25
C GLU A 115 0.79 5.99 -29.66
N ILE A 116 -0.47 5.72 -29.98
CA ILE A 116 -0.89 5.22 -31.29
C ILE A 116 -1.77 6.30 -31.89
N GLU A 117 -1.37 6.84 -33.04
CA GLU A 117 -2.18 7.81 -33.76
C GLU A 117 -3.48 7.16 -34.22
N VAL A 118 -4.61 7.76 -33.85
CA VAL A 118 -5.93 7.34 -34.32
C VAL A 118 -6.18 7.96 -35.70
N PRO A 119 -6.39 7.15 -36.75
CA PRO A 119 -6.76 7.64 -38.08
C PRO A 119 -7.99 8.57 -38.04
N GLU A 120 -8.01 9.58 -38.90
CA GLU A 120 -9.06 10.61 -38.89
C GLU A 120 -10.45 10.06 -39.21
N ASP A 121 -10.54 8.99 -39.99
CA ASP A 121 -11.77 8.35 -40.45
C ASP A 121 -12.53 7.59 -39.35
N ILE A 122 -11.89 7.31 -38.21
CA ILE A 122 -12.48 6.58 -37.07
C ILE A 122 -12.36 7.35 -35.75
N ARG A 123 -12.08 8.65 -35.81
CA ARG A 123 -11.86 9.49 -34.63
C ARG A 123 -13.18 9.88 -33.92
N ASP A 124 -14.31 9.75 -34.61
CA ASP A 124 -15.67 10.09 -34.12
C ASP A 124 -16.49 8.85 -33.71
#